data_AF-A0A929GF02-F1
#
_entry.id   AF-A0A929GF02-F1
#
_cell.length_a   1.000
_cell.length_b   1.000
_cell.length_c   1.000
_cell.angle_alpha   90.00
_cell.angle_beta   90.00
_cell.angle_gamma   90.00
#
_symmetry.space_group_name_H-M   'P 1'
#
loop_
_entity.id
_entity.type
_entity.pdbx_description
1 polymer ?
#
loop_
_entity_poly.entity_id
_entity_poly.type
_entity_poly.pdbx_seq_one_letter_code
_entity_poly.pdbx_strand_id
1 'polypeptide(L)'
;MKKLIIILSILISFSNIIFCQNMIIEWQNCFGGSKDDHAVDIIKLEDGFLIAGCTNSNDGDISSNHGEMDIWLIHTDTLGVILWEKSYGGSMGDGCHRIFQADNNSYYIIGGATSSDGDISNDPYPGNNDYWILKIDSTGNILWEKILG
;
A
#
# COMPACT_ATOMS: atom_id res chain seq x y z
N MET A 1 18.21 45.21 -43.59
CA MET A 1 16.92 44.72 -43.06
C MET A 1 16.69 43.23 -43.31
N LYS A 2 16.81 42.71 -44.55
CA LYS A 2 16.57 41.28 -44.85
C LYS A 2 17.45 40.29 -44.03
N LYS A 3 18.74 40.60 -43.83
CA LYS A 3 19.66 39.77 -43.00
C LYS A 3 19.30 39.77 -41.50
N LEU A 4 18.69 40.83 -40.98
CA LEU A 4 18.33 40.96 -39.56
C LEU A 4 17.08 40.14 -39.22
N ILE A 5 16.12 40.08 -40.14
CA ILE A 5 14.88 39.28 -40.01
C ILE A 5 15.20 37.78 -40.01
N ILE A 6 16.15 37.34 -40.84
CA ILE A 6 16.56 35.92 -40.93
C ILE A 6 17.22 35.44 -39.63
N ILE A 7 18.05 36.27 -39.00
CA ILE A 7 18.71 35.94 -37.73
C ILE A 7 17.69 35.86 -36.59
N LEU A 8 16.72 36.77 -36.56
CA LEU A 8 15.66 36.77 -35.55
C LEU A 8 14.74 35.54 -35.68
N SER A 9 14.44 35.09 -36.91
CA SER A 9 13.67 33.86 -37.13
C SER A 9 14.42 32.58 -36.73
N ILE A 10 15.74 32.55 -36.87
CA ILE A 10 16.57 31.41 -36.42
C ILE A 10 16.60 31.35 -34.89
N LEU A 11 16.71 32.49 -34.20
CA LEU A 11 16.69 32.55 -32.73
C LEU A 11 15.35 32.11 -32.13
N ILE A 12 14.22 32.42 -32.77
CA ILE A 12 12.89 31.97 -32.31
C ILE A 12 12.67 30.46 -32.58
N SER A 13 13.35 29.88 -33.58
CA SER A 13 13.29 28.43 -33.81
C SER A 13 14.06 27.59 -32.77
N PHE A 14 14.91 28.21 -31.94
CA PHE A 14 15.62 27.51 -30.85
C PHE A 14 14.87 27.52 -29.50
N SER A 15 13.71 28.19 -29.38
CA SER A 15 13.00 28.32 -28.10
C SER A 15 11.96 27.23 -27.82
N ASN A 16 11.83 26.22 -28.69
CA ASN A 16 10.91 25.10 -28.46
C ASN A 16 11.68 23.86 -28.00
N ILE A 17 12.42 23.98 -26.90
CA ILE A 17 12.82 22.80 -26.13
C ILE A 17 11.58 22.43 -25.32
N ILE A 18 10.75 21.56 -25.90
CA ILE A 18 9.71 20.87 -25.16
C ILE A 18 10.46 19.96 -24.17
N PHE A 19 10.59 20.40 -22.93
CA PHE A 19 10.94 19.49 -21.86
C PHE A 19 9.76 18.52 -21.72
N CYS A 20 9.93 17.30 -22.22
CA CYS A 20 9.23 16.18 -21.62
C CYS A 20 9.58 16.22 -20.12
N GLN A 21 8.60 16.04 -19.24
CA GLN A 21 8.86 16.05 -17.80
C GLN A 21 9.90 14.97 -17.53
N ASN A 22 11.09 15.37 -17.11
CA ASN A 22 12.15 14.44 -16.78
C ASN A 22 11.64 13.65 -15.57
N MET A 23 11.34 12.38 -15.76
CA MET A 23 10.80 11.53 -14.71
C MET A 23 11.92 11.20 -13.73
N ILE A 24 12.09 12.11 -12.76
CA ILE A 24 13.02 11.93 -11.66
C ILE A 24 12.28 11.15 -10.58
N ILE A 25 12.87 10.02 -10.18
CA ILE A 25 12.40 9.25 -9.03
C ILE A 25 12.67 10.11 -7.79
N GLU A 26 11.61 10.52 -7.08
CA GLU A 26 11.75 11.28 -5.82
C GLU A 26 12.37 10.40 -4.73
N TRP A 27 11.86 9.17 -4.58
CA TRP A 27 12.44 8.12 -3.74
C TRP A 27 11.98 6.74 -4.22
N GLN A 28 12.72 5.71 -3.79
CA GLN A 28 12.35 4.31 -3.96
C GLN A 28 12.88 3.53 -2.76
N ASN A 29 12.09 2.58 -2.26
CA ASN A 29 12.48 1.66 -1.19
C ASN A 29 11.96 0.25 -1.50
N CYS A 30 12.60 -0.76 -0.93
CA CYS A 30 12.10 -2.12 -0.88
C CYS A 30 11.71 -2.41 0.57
N PHE A 31 10.45 -2.78 0.79
CA PHE A 31 9.95 -3.17 2.10
C PHE A 31 9.69 -4.67 2.12
N GLY A 32 10.10 -5.36 3.19
CA GLY A 32 9.87 -6.79 3.33
C GLY A 32 10.81 -7.47 4.34
N GLY A 33 10.80 -8.79 4.32
CA GLY A 33 11.60 -9.67 5.16
C GLY A 33 12.26 -10.79 4.35
N SER A 34 12.49 -11.93 5.00
CA SER A 34 13.22 -13.06 4.42
C SER A 34 12.38 -13.99 3.54
N LYS A 35 11.05 -13.83 3.51
CA LYS A 35 10.11 -14.66 2.74
C LYS A 35 9.33 -13.82 1.72
N ASP A 36 8.24 -14.37 1.19
CA ASP A 36 7.44 -13.72 0.15
C ASP A 36 6.57 -12.61 0.73
N ASP A 37 6.83 -11.38 0.26
CA ASP A 37 6.06 -10.18 0.59
C ASP A 37 5.68 -9.46 -0.71
N HIS A 38 4.44 -9.01 -0.81
CA HIS A 38 3.98 -8.32 -2.03
C HIS A 38 2.95 -7.25 -1.73
N ALA A 39 3.09 -6.10 -2.41
CA ALA A 39 2.10 -5.03 -2.38
C ALA A 39 0.95 -5.34 -3.35
N VAL A 40 -0.25 -4.92 -2.96
CA VAL A 40 -1.51 -5.11 -3.70
C VAL A 40 -2.11 -3.78 -4.09
N ASP A 41 -2.13 -2.79 -3.18
CA ASP A 41 -2.78 -1.51 -3.40
C ASP A 41 -2.15 -0.40 -2.56
N ILE A 42 -2.39 0.87 -2.89
CA ILE A 42 -1.80 2.03 -2.22
C ILE A 42 -2.76 3.23 -2.21
N ILE A 43 -2.83 3.91 -1.07
CA ILE A 43 -3.58 5.16 -0.90
C ILE A 43 -2.60 6.30 -0.63
N LYS A 44 -2.77 7.42 -1.34
CA LYS A 44 -2.08 8.67 -1.02
C LYS A 44 -2.76 9.35 0.17
N LEU A 45 -1.98 9.67 1.19
CA LEU A 45 -2.38 10.45 2.36
C LEU A 45 -1.77 11.85 2.31
N GLU A 46 -2.25 12.75 3.18
CA GLU A 46 -1.70 14.11 3.29
C GLU A 46 -0.24 14.10 3.72
N ASP A 47 0.11 13.25 4.68
CA ASP A 47 1.43 13.10 5.27
C ASP A 47 2.29 12.00 4.64
N GLY A 48 1.74 11.20 3.72
CA GLY A 48 2.48 10.11 3.14
C GLY A 48 1.65 9.13 2.32
N PHE A 49 1.85 7.84 2.54
CA PHE A 49 1.21 6.77 1.78
C PHE A 49 0.83 5.63 2.72
N LEU A 50 -0.30 4.98 2.43
CA LEU A 50 -0.72 3.75 3.07
C LEU A 50 -0.70 2.65 2.02
N ILE A 51 0.22 1.71 2.15
CA ILE A 51 0.44 0.59 1.24
C ILE A 51 -0.20 -0.64 1.88
N ALA A 52 -0.96 -1.39 1.09
CA ALA A 52 -1.55 -2.65 1.51
C ALA A 52 -0.97 -3.79 0.68
N GLY A 53 -0.69 -4.91 1.34
CA GLY A 53 -0.09 -6.09 0.74
C GLY A 53 -0.31 -7.33 1.60
N CYS A 54 0.46 -8.36 1.31
CA CYS A 54 0.53 -9.56 2.14
C CYS A 54 1.99 -9.90 2.47
N THR A 55 2.21 -10.57 3.60
CA THR A 55 3.52 -11.01 4.07
C THR A 55 3.47 -12.46 4.55
N ASN A 56 4.47 -13.26 4.17
CA ASN A 56 4.77 -14.52 4.85
C ASN A 56 5.94 -14.38 5.84
N SER A 57 6.56 -13.20 5.88
CA SER A 57 7.76 -12.87 6.67
C SER A 57 7.41 -12.53 8.12
N ASN A 58 8.38 -12.70 9.02
CA ASN A 58 8.27 -12.31 10.43
C ASN A 58 9.58 -11.66 10.91
N ASP A 59 10.26 -10.97 10.00
CA ASP A 59 11.55 -10.32 10.17
C ASP A 59 11.70 -9.17 9.16
N GLY A 60 12.85 -8.49 9.17
CA GLY A 60 13.09 -7.32 8.33
C GLY A 60 12.27 -6.13 8.81
N ASP A 61 11.45 -5.58 7.92
CA ASP A 61 10.53 -4.48 8.23
C ASP A 61 9.25 -4.94 8.95
N ILE A 62 8.96 -6.24 8.97
CA ILE A 62 7.75 -6.81 9.58
C ILE A 62 8.01 -7.11 11.05
N SER A 63 7.22 -6.51 11.96
CA SER A 63 7.36 -6.78 13.40
C SER A 63 6.69 -8.08 13.87
N SER A 64 5.64 -8.51 13.19
CA SER A 64 4.88 -9.72 13.54
C SER A 64 4.15 -10.31 12.33
N ASN A 65 3.96 -11.61 12.35
CA ASN A 65 3.06 -12.38 11.48
C ASN A 65 2.48 -13.53 12.34
N HIS A 66 1.19 -13.78 12.19
CA HIS A 66 0.40 -14.65 13.05
C HIS A 66 0.42 -16.13 12.63
N GLY A 67 0.92 -16.45 11.44
CA GLY A 67 0.79 -17.79 10.87
C GLY A 67 1.47 -17.96 9.51
N GLU A 68 0.66 -18.23 8.49
CA GLU A 68 1.15 -18.38 7.12
C GLU A 68 1.30 -16.99 6.47
N MET A 69 0.34 -16.60 5.64
CA MET A 69 0.30 -15.30 4.98
C MET A 69 -0.65 -14.40 5.75
N ASP A 70 -0.22 -13.20 6.10
CA ASP A 70 -1.06 -12.17 6.73
C ASP A 70 -1.23 -10.97 5.80
N ILE A 71 -2.29 -10.19 6.03
CA ILE A 71 -2.42 -8.83 5.48
C ILE A 71 -1.33 -7.98 6.11
N TRP A 72 -0.57 -7.25 5.29
CA TRP A 72 0.44 -6.32 5.78
C TRP A 72 0.16 -4.90 5.30
N LEU A 73 0.01 -3.97 6.24
CA LEU A 73 -0.14 -2.55 5.97
C LEU A 73 1.11 -1.77 6.39
N ILE A 74 1.52 -0.86 5.52
CA ILE A 74 2.67 0.03 5.76
C ILE A 74 2.20 1.46 5.57
N HIS A 75 2.29 2.27 6.61
CA HIS A 75 2.16 3.72 6.48
C HIS A 75 3.55 4.33 6.43
N THR A 76 3.83 5.03 5.33
CA THR A 76 5.07 5.81 5.16
C THR A 76 4.80 7.29 5.23
N ASP A 77 5.83 8.10 5.45
CA ASP A 77 5.82 9.53 5.15
C ASP A 77 5.93 9.80 3.63
N THR A 78 6.05 11.07 3.24
CA THR A 78 6.20 11.48 1.84
C THR A 78 7.54 11.10 1.20
N LEU A 79 8.54 10.74 2.01
CA LEU A 79 9.88 10.32 1.59
C LEU A 79 10.07 8.79 1.60
N GLY A 80 9.02 8.04 1.93
CA GLY A 80 9.03 6.58 1.97
C GLY A 80 9.65 6.01 3.26
N VAL A 81 9.75 6.79 4.34
CA VAL A 81 10.14 6.29 5.66
C VAL A 81 8.91 5.68 6.34
N ILE A 82 9.01 4.46 6.85
CA ILE A 82 7.93 3.79 7.57
C ILE A 82 7.63 4.55 8.87
N LEU A 83 6.40 5.05 9.01
CA LEU A 83 5.86 5.64 10.24
C LEU A 83 5.32 4.54 11.17
N TRP A 84 4.61 3.57 10.60
CA TRP A 84 4.19 2.35 11.27
C TRP A 84 3.87 1.26 10.26
N GLU A 85 3.87 0.02 10.73
CA GLU A 85 3.42 -1.15 9.99
C GLU A 85 2.58 -2.07 10.89
N LYS A 86 1.68 -2.84 10.27
CA LYS A 86 0.78 -3.77 10.95
C LYS A 86 0.51 -4.99 10.09
N SER A 87 0.60 -6.16 10.71
CA SER A 87 0.07 -7.39 10.15
C SER A 87 -1.28 -7.72 10.77
N TYR A 88 -2.22 -8.24 9.96
CA TYR A 88 -3.51 -8.73 10.42
C TYR A 88 -3.78 -10.11 9.85
N GLY A 89 -4.19 -11.03 10.71
CA GLY A 89 -4.51 -12.40 10.31
C GLY A 89 -4.61 -13.34 11.51
N GLY A 90 -4.49 -14.63 11.23
CA GLY A 90 -4.50 -15.70 12.21
C GLY A 90 -3.45 -16.76 11.90
N SER A 91 -3.72 -17.98 12.35
CA SER A 91 -2.75 -19.08 12.25
C SER A 91 -2.60 -19.67 10.83
N MET A 92 -3.54 -19.41 9.93
CA MET A 92 -3.57 -19.88 8.54
C MET A 92 -3.26 -18.73 7.55
N GLY A 93 -3.80 -18.79 6.33
CA GLY A 93 -3.55 -17.79 5.29
C GLY A 93 -4.69 -16.78 5.17
N ASP A 94 -4.36 -15.51 5.39
CA ASP A 94 -5.26 -14.37 5.36
C ASP A 94 -4.63 -13.24 4.53
N GLY A 95 -5.24 -12.91 3.39
CA GLY A 95 -4.62 -12.09 2.35
C GLY A 95 -5.42 -10.83 2.02
N CYS A 96 -4.72 -9.79 1.58
CA CYS A 96 -5.31 -8.52 1.16
C CYS A 96 -5.61 -8.52 -0.35
N HIS A 97 -6.76 -7.97 -0.75
CA HIS A 97 -7.10 -7.73 -2.14
C HIS A 97 -7.25 -6.25 -2.49
N ARG A 98 -7.65 -5.40 -1.53
CA ARG A 98 -7.85 -3.96 -1.76
C ARG A 98 -7.86 -3.19 -0.45
N ILE A 99 -7.42 -1.94 -0.52
CA ILE A 99 -7.64 -0.93 0.53
C ILE A 99 -8.32 0.32 -0.07
N PHE A 100 -9.22 0.95 0.65
CA PHE A 100 -9.78 2.25 0.26
C PHE A 100 -10.20 3.07 1.47
N GLN A 101 -10.17 4.40 1.30
CA GLN A 101 -10.60 5.32 2.34
C GLN A 101 -12.11 5.19 2.59
N ALA A 102 -12.49 5.03 3.85
CA ALA A 102 -13.87 4.95 4.29
C ALA A 102 -14.45 6.34 4.53
N ASP A 103 -13.85 7.05 5.48
CA ASP A 103 -14.21 8.38 5.96
C ASP A 103 -12.92 9.13 6.32
N ASN A 104 -13.01 10.36 6.84
CA ASN A 104 -11.84 11.07 7.37
C ASN A 104 -11.18 10.23 8.48
N ASN A 105 -9.95 9.77 8.21
CA ASN A 105 -9.10 8.97 9.12
C ASN A 105 -9.53 7.51 9.36
N SER A 106 -10.25 6.88 8.44
CA SER A 106 -10.47 5.43 8.49
C SER A 106 -10.42 4.77 7.12
N TYR A 107 -10.10 3.48 7.10
CA TYR A 107 -9.86 2.72 5.88
C TYR A 107 -10.57 1.37 5.93
N TYR A 108 -11.09 0.94 4.79
CA TYR A 108 -11.57 -0.42 4.59
C TYR A 108 -10.50 -1.25 3.90
N ILE A 109 -10.29 -2.45 4.41
CA ILE A 109 -9.49 -3.49 3.79
C ILE A 109 -10.43 -4.63 3.44
N ILE A 110 -10.31 -5.14 2.21
CA ILE A 110 -11.04 -6.33 1.78
C ILE A 110 -10.01 -7.38 1.38
N GLY A 111 -10.19 -8.58 1.90
CA GLY A 111 -9.31 -9.71 1.73
C GLY A 111 -10.04 -11.04 1.71
N GLY A 112 -9.25 -12.10 1.75
CA GLY A 112 -9.71 -13.46 2.03
C GLY A 112 -9.14 -13.90 3.37
N ALA A 113 -9.90 -14.65 4.15
CA ALA A 113 -9.43 -15.29 5.37
C ALA A 113 -9.70 -16.78 5.30
N THR A 114 -8.75 -17.57 5.81
CA THR A 114 -8.94 -19.00 6.06
C THR A 114 -8.78 -19.34 7.54
N SER A 115 -8.28 -18.39 8.34
CA SER A 115 -8.14 -18.52 9.79
C SER A 115 -9.45 -18.24 10.53
N SER A 116 -9.54 -18.75 11.76
CA SER A 116 -10.63 -18.44 12.71
C SER A 116 -10.12 -17.95 14.07
N ASP A 117 -8.87 -17.47 14.11
CA ASP A 117 -8.15 -17.02 15.30
C ASP A 117 -7.31 -15.77 15.00
N GLY A 118 -6.53 -15.30 15.99
CA GLY A 118 -5.78 -14.06 15.88
C GLY A 118 -6.69 -12.83 15.87
N ASP A 119 -6.60 -12.04 14.81
CA ASP A 119 -7.41 -10.84 14.58
C ASP A 119 -8.80 -11.15 14.00
N ILE A 120 -9.05 -12.39 13.58
CA ILE A 120 -10.28 -12.82 12.93
C ILE A 120 -11.23 -13.43 13.97
N SER A 121 -12.45 -12.90 14.11
CA SER A 121 -13.40 -13.45 15.07
C SER A 121 -14.17 -14.66 14.52
N ASN A 122 -13.90 -15.82 15.12
CA ASN A 122 -14.73 -17.04 15.09
C ASN A 122 -15.46 -17.29 13.76
N ASP A 123 -14.72 -17.42 12.67
CA ASP A 123 -15.25 -17.97 11.43
C ASP A 123 -15.86 -19.37 11.71
N PRO A 124 -17.16 -19.61 11.41
CA PRO A 124 -17.77 -20.92 11.60
C PRO A 124 -17.21 -22.02 10.68
N TYR A 125 -16.50 -21.68 9.60
CA TYR A 125 -16.02 -22.63 8.59
C TYR A 125 -14.53 -22.43 8.21
N PRO A 126 -13.60 -22.51 9.19
CA PRO A 126 -12.17 -22.29 8.94
C PRO A 126 -11.62 -23.22 7.85
N GLY A 127 -10.65 -22.70 7.11
CA GLY A 127 -10.01 -23.38 5.98
C GLY A 127 -10.70 -23.17 4.63
N ASN A 128 -11.91 -22.61 4.61
CA ASN A 128 -12.48 -22.04 3.39
C ASN A 128 -12.00 -20.60 3.24
N ASN A 129 -11.77 -20.15 2.01
CA ASN A 129 -11.35 -18.78 1.75
C ASN A 129 -12.59 -17.88 1.68
N ASP A 130 -13.00 -17.37 2.83
CA ASP A 130 -14.16 -16.50 2.99
C ASP A 130 -13.74 -15.02 2.92
N TYR A 131 -14.68 -14.13 2.58
CA TYR A 131 -14.36 -12.72 2.48
C TYR A 131 -14.15 -12.13 3.87
N TRP A 132 -13.00 -11.50 4.07
CA TRP A 132 -12.71 -10.75 5.28
C TRP A 132 -12.70 -9.25 5.01
N ILE A 133 -13.52 -8.52 5.76
CA ILE A 133 -13.64 -7.07 5.66
C ILE A 133 -13.21 -6.47 6.99
N LEU A 134 -12.19 -5.62 6.96
CA LEU A 134 -11.72 -4.88 8.12
C LEU A 134 -12.00 -3.39 7.93
N LYS A 135 -12.37 -2.71 9.01
CA LYS A 135 -12.27 -1.25 9.11
C LYS A 135 -11.20 -0.91 10.13
N ILE A 136 -10.23 -0.10 9.75
CA ILE A 136 -9.17 0.38 10.65
C ILE A 136 -9.24 1.90 10.84
N ASP A 137 -8.66 2.37 11.95
CA ASP A 137 -8.37 3.79 12.16
C ASP A 137 -7.06 4.24 11.47
N SER A 138 -6.72 5.53 11.57
CA SER A 138 -5.51 6.11 10.99
C SER A 138 -4.20 5.62 11.60
N THR A 139 -4.25 4.93 12.73
CA THR A 139 -3.09 4.34 13.40
C THR A 139 -2.99 2.83 13.19
N GLY A 140 -3.87 2.26 12.36
CA GLY A 140 -3.89 0.83 12.07
C GLY A 140 -4.54 -0.02 13.17
N ASN A 141 -5.36 0.54 14.07
CA ASN A 141 -6.14 -0.32 14.97
C ASN A 141 -7.42 -0.76 14.26
N ILE A 142 -7.78 -2.04 14.43
CA ILE A 142 -9.06 -2.57 13.96
C ILE A 142 -10.19 -1.91 14.76
N LEU A 143 -11.10 -1.23 14.05
CA LEU A 143 -12.34 -0.68 14.59
C LEU A 143 -13.44 -1.74 14.62
N TRP A 144 -13.53 -2.52 13.56
CA TRP A 144 -14.36 -3.72 13.46
C TRP A 144 -13.91 -4.58 12.29
N GLU A 145 -14.26 -5.86 12.33
CA GLU A 145 -14.07 -6.78 11.22
C GLU A 145 -15.33 -7.65 11.00
N LYS A 146 -15.47 -8.21 9.80
CA LYS A 146 -16.54 -9.14 9.43
C LYS A 146 -16.07 -10.18 8.44
N ILE A 147 -16.48 -11.42 8.66
CA ILE A 147 -16.39 -12.52 7.70
C ILE A 147 -17.72 -12.67 6.93
N LEU A 148 -17.63 -12.91 5.62
CA LEU A 148 -18.75 -13.21 4.74
C LEU A 148 -18.42 -14.44 3.87
N GLY A 149 -19.10 -15.56 4.10
CA GLY A 149 -18.92 -16.83 3.40
C GLY A 149 -19.90 -17.88 3.89
#